data_AF-A0A9N9ASE4-F1
#
_entry.id   AF-A0A9N9ASE4-F1
#
_cell.length_a   1.000
_cell.length_b   1.000
_cell.length_c   1.000
_cell.angle_alpha   90.00
_cell.angle_beta   90.00
_cell.angle_gamma   90.00
#
_symmetry.space_group_name_H-M   'P 1'
#
loop_
_entity.id
_entity.type
_entity.pdbx_description
1 polymer ?
#
loop_
_entity_poly.entity_id
_entity_poly.type
_entity_poly.pdbx_seq_one_letter_code
_entity_poly.pdbx_strand_id
1 'polypeptide(L)'
;MVEWTDAQIRILIDERRNRNEEYHNLGRNQTEFWASVATKINRDHNTSFNGYQCKEKFMNLVRDYNSMCEYMAGNRKTRRSRMGTQYFNEFRTHFWGRPEDDFDRIRNINSSNRRRRGIGGNNTPAPSIGENRRSRRSLL
;
A
#
# COMPACT_ATOMS: atom_id res chain seq x y z
N MET A 1 1.30 -10.69 27.21
CA MET A 1 1.02 -10.78 25.77
C MET A 1 -0.16 -11.73 25.61
N VAL A 2 -1.21 -11.37 24.86
CA VAL A 2 -2.36 -12.27 24.71
C VAL A 2 -2.03 -13.36 23.70
N GLU A 3 -2.28 -14.61 24.06
CA GLU A 3 -2.11 -15.77 23.18
C GLU A 3 -3.21 -15.81 22.12
N TRP A 4 -2.85 -15.94 20.85
CA TRP A 4 -3.78 -16.05 19.72
C TRP A 4 -3.68 -17.44 19.12
N THR A 5 -4.79 -18.15 19.06
CA THR A 5 -4.86 -19.46 18.39
C THR A 5 -4.95 -19.31 16.88
N ASP A 6 -4.61 -20.36 16.14
CA ASP A 6 -4.71 -20.38 14.68
C ASP A 6 -6.16 -20.13 14.21
N ALA A 7 -7.15 -20.73 14.87
CA ALA A 7 -8.56 -20.53 14.56
C ALA A 7 -8.99 -19.06 14.74
N GLN A 8 -8.57 -18.40 15.82
CA GLN A 8 -8.87 -16.98 16.06
C GLN A 8 -8.22 -16.08 15.00
N ILE A 9 -6.98 -16.38 14.60
CA ILE A 9 -6.27 -15.63 13.56
C ILE A 9 -6.94 -15.81 12.19
N ARG A 10 -7.42 -17.02 11.86
CA ARG A 10 -8.16 -17.25 10.61
C ARG A 10 -9.43 -16.42 10.55
N ILE A 11 -10.22 -16.38 11.62
CA ILE A 11 -11.41 -15.51 11.67
C ILE A 11 -11.02 -14.03 11.46
N LEU A 12 -9.95 -13.57 12.10
CA LEU A 12 -9.44 -12.21 11.93
C LEU A 12 -9.07 -11.90 10.47
N ILE A 13 -8.39 -12.84 9.80
CA ILE A 13 -7.98 -12.70 8.39
C ILE A 13 -9.21 -12.72 7.48
N ASP A 14 -10.12 -13.67 7.67
CA ASP A 14 -11.32 -13.85 6.85
C ASP A 14 -12.27 -12.65 6.96
N GLU A 15 -12.51 -12.15 8.17
CA GLU A 15 -13.29 -10.91 8.36
C GLU A 15 -12.66 -9.74 7.62
N ARG A 16 -11.34 -9.58 7.74
CA ARG A 16 -10.65 -8.49 7.08
C ARG A 16 -10.64 -8.65 5.55
N ARG A 17 -10.57 -9.88 5.04
CA ARG A 17 -10.64 -10.20 3.60
C ARG A 17 -12.03 -9.93 3.04
N ASN A 18 -13.05 -10.50 3.65
CA ASN A 18 -14.43 -10.48 3.15
C ASN A 18 -15.06 -9.07 3.25
N ARG A 19 -14.61 -8.27 4.21
CA ARG A 19 -15.09 -6.90 4.44
C ARG A 19 -14.02 -5.85 4.10
N ASN A 20 -13.09 -6.15 3.19
CA ASN A 20 -12.00 -5.22 2.84
C ASN A 20 -12.52 -3.91 2.23
N GLU A 21 -13.51 -4.01 1.36
CA GLU A 21 -14.11 -2.83 0.73
C GLU A 21 -14.81 -1.94 1.77
N GLU A 22 -15.64 -2.53 2.64
CA GLU A 22 -16.25 -1.86 3.80
C GLU A 22 -15.17 -1.14 4.61
N TYR A 23 -14.09 -1.83 4.98
CA TYR A 23 -13.01 -1.28 5.78
C TYR A 23 -12.38 -0.01 5.18
N HIS A 24 -12.14 0.00 3.87
CA HIS A 24 -11.56 1.16 3.18
C HIS A 24 -12.58 2.29 2.98
N ASN A 25 -13.87 1.97 2.90
CA ASN A 25 -14.95 2.96 2.79
C ASN A 25 -15.30 3.65 4.11
N LEU A 26 -14.94 3.08 5.27
CA LEU A 26 -15.16 3.68 6.60
C LEU A 26 -14.30 4.94 6.87
N GLY A 27 -13.33 5.25 6.01
CA GLY A 27 -12.45 6.40 6.17
C GLY A 27 -11.65 6.34 7.47
N ARG A 28 -11.77 7.37 8.32
CA ARG A 28 -11.01 7.48 9.58
C ARG A 28 -11.60 6.67 10.74
N ASN A 29 -12.86 6.26 10.66
CA ASN A 29 -13.54 5.59 11.79
C ASN A 29 -13.58 4.07 11.63
N GLN A 30 -12.42 3.43 11.74
CA GLN A 30 -12.27 1.97 11.65
C GLN A 30 -12.43 1.26 13.00
N THR A 31 -12.69 2.01 14.08
CA THR A 31 -12.79 1.47 15.45
C THR A 31 -13.94 0.47 15.56
N GLU A 32 -15.12 0.83 15.05
CA GLU A 32 -16.31 -0.04 15.07
C GLU A 32 -16.11 -1.31 14.25
N PHE A 33 -15.39 -1.22 13.13
CA PHE A 33 -15.03 -2.40 12.35
C PHE A 33 -14.25 -3.39 13.21
N TRP A 34 -13.16 -2.94 13.84
CA TRP A 34 -12.34 -3.84 14.65
C TRP A 34 -13.07 -4.34 15.90
N ALA A 35 -13.95 -3.52 16.50
CA ALA A 35 -14.82 -3.95 17.58
C ALA A 35 -15.76 -5.08 17.14
N SER A 36 -16.36 -4.97 15.95
CA SER A 36 -17.22 -6.02 15.39
C SER A 36 -16.47 -7.34 15.16
N VAL A 37 -15.22 -7.28 14.68
CA VAL A 37 -14.37 -8.46 14.50
C VAL A 37 -14.04 -9.09 15.85
N ALA A 38 -13.71 -8.28 16.86
CA ALA A 38 -13.46 -8.76 18.21
C ALA A 38 -14.70 -9.48 18.78
N THR A 39 -15.89 -8.89 18.63
CA THR A 39 -17.15 -9.52 19.06
C THR A 39 -17.37 -10.88 18.40
N LYS A 40 -17.09 -11.02 17.10
CA LYS A 40 -17.22 -12.30 16.40
C LYS A 40 -16.26 -13.36 16.97
N ILE A 41 -14.98 -13.02 17.11
CA ILE A 41 -13.97 -13.95 17.66
C ILE A 41 -14.32 -14.34 19.09
N ASN A 42 -14.72 -13.38 19.92
CA ASN A 42 -15.09 -13.60 21.31
C ASN A 42 -16.29 -14.53 21.47
N ARG A 43 -17.32 -14.35 20.63
CA ARG A 43 -18.49 -15.23 20.62
C ARG A 43 -18.12 -16.66 20.24
N ASP A 44 -17.27 -16.83 19.24
CA ASP A 44 -16.98 -18.14 18.66
C ASP A 44 -15.92 -18.92 19.48
N HIS A 45 -15.07 -18.23 20.24
CA HIS A 45 -13.95 -18.83 20.99
C HIS A 45 -13.97 -18.58 22.50
N ASN A 46 -15.02 -17.95 23.04
CA ASN A 46 -15.13 -17.59 24.46
C ASN A 46 -13.91 -16.77 24.96
N THR A 47 -13.52 -15.75 24.20
CA THR A 47 -12.42 -14.83 24.52
C THR A 47 -12.92 -13.43 24.89
N SER A 48 -12.02 -12.55 25.30
CA SER A 48 -12.33 -11.16 25.69
C SER A 48 -11.48 -10.12 24.95
N PHE A 49 -11.22 -10.36 23.66
CA PHE A 49 -10.48 -9.41 22.82
C PHE A 49 -11.24 -8.09 22.64
N ASN A 50 -10.51 -7.00 22.48
CA ASN A 50 -11.07 -5.72 22.02
C ASN A 50 -10.63 -5.39 20.59
N GLY A 51 -11.26 -4.36 20.01
CA GLY A 51 -10.94 -3.94 18.64
C GLY A 51 -9.49 -3.49 18.46
N TYR A 52 -8.89 -2.86 19.47
CA TYR A 52 -7.47 -2.48 19.42
C TYR A 52 -6.56 -3.70 19.27
N GLN A 53 -6.81 -4.77 20.04
CA GLN A 53 -6.04 -6.01 19.96
C GLN A 53 -6.18 -6.69 18.60
N CYS A 54 -7.38 -6.69 18.01
CA CYS A 54 -7.61 -7.23 16.66
C CYS A 54 -6.84 -6.43 15.61
N LYS A 55 -6.91 -5.09 15.67
CA LYS A 55 -6.17 -4.20 14.78
C LYS A 55 -4.66 -4.42 14.90
N GLU A 56 -4.13 -4.39 16.12
CA GLU A 56 -2.70 -4.57 16.38
C GLU A 56 -2.22 -5.93 15.88
N LYS A 57 -2.96 -7.00 16.17
CA LYS A 57 -2.65 -8.34 15.68
C LYS A 57 -2.62 -8.39 14.16
N PHE A 58 -3.62 -7.83 13.49
CA PHE A 58 -3.67 -7.80 12.03
C PHE A 58 -2.51 -7.01 11.43
N MET A 59 -2.19 -5.84 11.98
CA MET A 59 -1.06 -5.03 11.51
C MET A 59 0.28 -5.74 11.70
N ASN A 60 0.43 -6.53 12.77
CA ASN A 60 1.61 -7.36 12.96
C ASN A 60 1.71 -8.48 11.91
N LEU A 61 0.59 -9.11 11.50
CA LEU A 61 0.59 -10.08 10.40
C LEU A 61 1.03 -9.45 9.06
N VAL A 62 0.57 -8.22 8.77
CA VAL A 62 1.03 -7.48 7.58
C VAL A 62 2.54 -7.20 7.65
N ARG A 63 3.06 -6.80 8.81
CA ARG A 63 4.50 -6.58 9.02
C ARG A 63 5.30 -7.87 8.89
N ASP A 64 4.80 -8.98 9.42
CA ASP A 64 5.39 -10.31 9.29
C ASP A 64 5.50 -10.73 7.81
N TYR A 65 4.44 -10.49 7.02
CA TYR A 65 4.46 -10.71 5.57
C TYR A 65 5.52 -9.86 4.87
N ASN A 66 5.56 -8.55 5.13
CA ASN A 66 6.55 -7.66 4.53
C ASN A 66 8.00 -8.07 4.90
N SER A 67 8.20 -8.48 6.16
CA SER A 67 9.51 -8.96 6.63
C SER A 67 9.92 -10.26 5.94
N MET A 68 8.97 -11.15 5.63
CA MET A 68 9.23 -12.34 4.82
C MET A 68 9.59 -11.99 3.37
N CYS A 69 8.94 -10.99 2.76
CA CYS A 69 9.30 -10.50 1.43
C CYS A 69 10.74 -9.97 1.39
N GLU A 70 11.15 -9.17 2.38
CA GLU A 70 12.53 -8.68 2.49
C GLU A 70 13.54 -9.82 2.70
N TYR A 71 13.19 -10.80 3.53
CA TYR A 71 14.01 -11.98 3.77
C TYR A 71 14.22 -12.79 2.48
N MET A 72 13.15 -13.02 1.71
CA MET A 72 13.21 -13.70 0.42
C MET A 72 14.00 -12.90 -0.63
N ALA A 73 14.01 -11.57 -0.55
CA ALA A 73 14.82 -10.70 -1.39
C ALA A 73 16.33 -10.69 -1.02
N GLY A 74 16.74 -11.46 0.00
CA GLY A 74 18.13 -11.59 0.42
C GLY A 74 18.59 -10.56 1.45
N ASN A 75 17.66 -9.80 2.07
CA ASN A 75 18.02 -8.86 3.13
C ASN A 75 18.42 -9.62 4.42
N ARG A 76 19.74 -9.73 4.64
CA ARG A 76 20.34 -10.46 5.78
C ARG A 76 19.99 -9.91 7.16
N LYS A 77 19.41 -8.70 7.26
CA LYS A 77 18.96 -8.12 8.53
C LYS A 77 17.58 -8.62 8.97
N THR A 78 16.80 -9.16 8.04
CA THR A 78 15.45 -9.65 8.33
C THR A 78 15.47 -11.12 8.70
N ARG A 79 14.63 -11.50 9.67
CA ARG A 79 14.53 -12.88 10.17
C ARG A 79 13.20 -13.48 9.74
N ARG A 80 13.23 -14.79 9.47
CA ARG A 80 12.03 -15.57 9.19
C ARG A 80 11.13 -15.63 10.44
N SER A 81 9.96 -15.00 10.38
CA SER A 81 8.94 -15.07 11.43
C SER A 81 8.13 -16.36 11.29
N ARG A 82 7.75 -16.98 12.42
CA ARG A 82 6.87 -18.16 12.44
C ARG A 82 5.50 -17.81 11.87
N MET A 83 4.92 -16.70 12.32
CA MET A 83 3.64 -16.18 11.82
C MET A 83 3.74 -15.78 10.36
N GLY A 84 4.82 -15.09 10.00
CA GLY A 84 5.11 -14.74 8.60
C GLY A 84 5.18 -15.96 7.69
N THR A 85 5.72 -17.09 8.16
CA THR A 85 5.74 -18.34 7.39
C THR A 85 4.35 -18.97 7.27
N GLN A 86 3.60 -18.99 8.37
CA GLN A 86 2.31 -19.69 8.46
C GLN A 86 1.25 -19.05 7.56
N TYR A 87 1.16 -17.72 7.55
CA TYR A 87 0.14 -16.98 6.79
C TYR A 87 0.67 -16.32 5.51
N PHE A 88 1.92 -16.60 5.11
CA PHE A 88 2.56 -15.93 3.97
C PHE A 88 1.71 -15.97 2.69
N ASN A 89 1.23 -17.16 2.33
CA ASN A 89 0.51 -17.39 1.09
C ASN A 89 -0.84 -16.67 1.05
N GLU A 90 -1.52 -16.58 2.20
CA GLU A 90 -2.78 -15.86 2.31
C GLU A 90 -2.61 -14.37 2.04
N PHE A 91 -1.50 -13.81 2.52
CA PHE A 91 -1.14 -12.41 2.34
C PHE A 91 -0.50 -12.11 0.97
N ARG A 92 -0.07 -13.11 0.21
CA ARG A 92 0.51 -12.89 -1.14
C ARG A 92 -0.44 -12.17 -2.10
N THR A 93 -1.75 -12.34 -1.91
CA THR A 93 -2.80 -11.70 -2.71
C THR A 93 -2.99 -10.21 -2.42
N HIS A 94 -2.33 -9.65 -1.39
CA HIS A 94 -2.50 -8.26 -0.97
C HIS A 94 -3.96 -7.85 -0.70
N PHE A 95 -4.79 -8.80 -0.25
CA PHE A 95 -6.24 -8.60 -0.07
C PHE A 95 -6.59 -7.46 0.91
N TRP A 96 -5.67 -7.06 1.79
CA TRP A 96 -5.89 -5.95 2.74
C TRP A 96 -5.67 -4.57 2.12
N GLY A 97 -5.07 -4.51 0.92
CA GLY A 97 -4.85 -3.29 0.17
C GLY A 97 -6.17 -2.62 -0.22
N ARG A 98 -6.13 -1.31 -0.44
CA ARG A 98 -7.29 -0.60 -1.00
C ARG A 98 -7.54 -1.16 -2.40
N PRO A 99 -8.77 -1.61 -2.73
CA PRO A 99 -9.07 -1.96 -4.11
C PRO A 99 -8.83 -0.73 -4.99
N GLU A 100 -8.16 -0.89 -6.13
CA GLU A 100 -8.03 0.21 -7.09
C GLU A 100 -9.43 0.63 -7.53
N ASP A 101 -9.77 1.90 -7.29
CA ASP A 101 -10.98 2.48 -7.86
C ASP A 101 -10.73 2.94 -9.31
N ASP A 102 -11.80 3.23 -10.04
CA ASP A 102 -11.71 3.68 -11.43
C ASP A 102 -10.89 4.98 -11.56
N PHE A 103 -10.92 5.85 -10.55
CA PHE A 103 -10.13 7.08 -10.52
C PHE A 103 -8.63 6.80 -10.40
N ASP A 104 -8.23 5.87 -9.54
CA ASP A 104 -6.85 5.41 -9.37
C ASP A 104 -6.35 4.77 -10.66
N ARG A 105 -7.17 3.95 -11.32
CA ARG A 105 -6.86 3.35 -12.62
C ARG A 105 -6.63 4.42 -13.69
N ILE A 106 -7.55 5.38 -13.84
CA ILE A 106 -7.44 6.48 -14.81
C ILE A 106 -6.20 7.35 -14.50
N ARG A 107 -5.95 7.66 -13.23
CA ARG A 107 -4.77 8.42 -12.79
C ARG A 107 -3.47 7.70 -13.10
N ASN A 108 -3.39 6.39 -12.86
CA ASN A 108 -2.21 5.59 -13.16
C ASN A 108 -1.95 5.49 -14.68
N ILE A 109 -3.00 5.37 -15.49
CA ILE A 109 -2.90 5.40 -16.97
C ILE A 109 -2.35 6.76 -17.43
N ASN A 110 -2.92 7.86 -16.95
CA ASN A 110 -2.49 9.20 -17.30
C ASN A 110 -1.04 9.48 -16.87
N SER A 111 -0.66 9.02 -15.68
CA SER A 111 0.71 9.14 -15.16
C SER A 111 1.72 8.34 -15.97
N SER A 112 1.36 7.12 -16.36
CA SER A 112 2.19 6.25 -17.22
C SER A 112 2.35 6.83 -18.62
N ASN A 113 1.28 7.38 -19.20
CA ASN A 113 1.31 8.04 -20.50
C ASN A 113 2.18 9.30 -20.49
N ARG A 114 2.18 10.07 -19.39
CA ARG A 114 3.06 11.23 -19.22
C ARG A 114 4.53 10.85 -19.20
N ARG A 115 4.88 9.75 -18.51
CA ARG A 115 6.27 9.22 -18.50
C ARG A 115 6.73 8.75 -19.88
N ARG A 116 5.85 8.13 -20.66
CA ARG A 116 6.15 7.73 -22.06
C ARG A 116 6.36 8.93 -22.99
N ARG A 117 5.58 10.00 -22.82
CA ARG A 117 5.77 11.24 -23.60
C ARG A 117 7.05 12.00 -23.24
N GLY A 118 7.58 11.85 -22.03
CA GLY A 118 8.81 12.51 -21.58
C GLY A 118 10.12 11.92 -22.13
N ILE A 119 10.10 10.71 -22.69
CA ILE A 119 11.31 10.04 -23.24
C ILE A 119 11.55 10.41 -24.72
N GLY A 120 10.62 11.15 -25.37
CA GLY A 120 10.73 11.55 -26.77
C GLY A 120 11.19 12.99 -27.05
N GLY A 121 11.54 13.78 -26.02
CA GLY A 121 11.84 15.21 -26.17
C GLY A 121 13.34 15.52 -26.27
N ASN A 122 14.02 15.10 -27.33
CA ASN A 122 15.37 15.56 -27.63
C ASN A 122 15.37 16.92 -28.35
N ASN A 123 16.11 17.87 -27.76
CA ASN A 123 16.86 18.97 -28.39
C ASN A 123 16.13 19.89 -29.40
N THR A 124 15.51 20.96 -28.90
CA THR A 124 15.37 22.21 -29.68
C THR A 124 16.51 23.16 -29.25
N PRO A 125 17.45 23.54 -30.14
CA PRO A 125 18.44 24.55 -29.79
C PRO A 125 17.75 25.90 -29.62
N ALA A 126 18.11 26.63 -28.56
CA ALA A 126 17.64 28.00 -28.35
C ALA A 126 18.14 28.90 -29.51
N PRO A 127 17.30 29.76 -30.09
CA PRO A 127 17.75 30.68 -31.12
C PRO A 127 18.71 31.72 -30.50
N SER A 128 19.92 31.77 -31.05
CA SER A 128 20.97 32.71 -30.66
C SER A 128 20.51 34.14 -30.92
N ILE A 129 20.37 34.94 -29.85
CA ILE A 129 20.11 36.37 -29.96
C ILE A 129 21.38 37.01 -30.53
N GLY A 130 21.30 37.37 -31.81
CA GLY A 130 22.39 38.02 -32.53
C GLY A 130 22.74 39.38 -31.92
N GLU A 131 24.02 39.52 -31.58
CA GLU A 131 24.67 40.79 -31.27
C GLU A 131 24.50 41.77 -32.44
N ASN A 132 23.73 42.83 -32.26
CA ASN A 132 23.79 43.98 -33.17
C ASN A 132 24.64 45.10 -32.54
N ARG A 133 25.95 44.99 -32.76
CA ARG A 133 26.88 46.12 -32.70
C ARG A 133 27.55 46.26 -34.06
N ARG A 134 27.12 47.23 -34.88
CA ARG A 134 28.06 48.21 -35.46
C ARG A 134 27.40 49.42 -36.08
N SER A 135 28.04 50.53 -35.73
CA SER A 135 27.79 51.92 -36.05
C SER A 135 28.14 52.28 -37.51
N ARG A 136 27.56 53.40 -37.98
CA ARG A 136 28.08 54.41 -38.95
C ARG A 136 28.14 54.03 -40.43
N ARG A 137 27.44 54.76 -41.31
CA ARG A 137 27.87 56.03 -41.98
C ARG A 137 26.87 56.50 -43.04
N SER A 138 27.02 57.79 -43.35
CA SER A 138 26.19 58.75 -44.11
C SER A 138 26.07 58.56 -45.64
N LEU A 139 25.34 59.52 -46.25
CA LEU A 139 25.16 59.94 -47.66
C LEU A 139 23.78 59.50 -48.22
N LEU A 140 22.89 60.38 -48.70
CA LEU A 140 23.02 61.71 -49.33
C LEU A 140 22.11 62.76 -48.70
#